data_AF-A0A7X6XIX5-F1
#
_entry.id   AF-A0A7X6XIX5-F1
#
_cell.length_a   1.000
_cell.length_b   1.000
_cell.length_c   1.000
_cell.angle_alpha   90.00
_cell.angle_beta   90.00
_cell.angle_gamma   90.00
#
_symmetry.space_group_name_H-M   'P 1'
#
loop_
_entity.id
_entity.type
_entity.pdbx_description
1 polymer ?
#
loop_
_entity_poly.entity_id
_entity_poly.type
_entity_poly.pdbx_seq_one_letter_code
_entity_poly.pdbx_strand_id
1 'polypeptide(L)'
;HKESTARYHVSKKTERMVQNPGATTRLSVSVMVNGTLDQARKDALTQLATAAAGIDVTRGDQLSIVGIPFDAKAAAEQQKQLAEANRQQLLVTGLRYGLAMLLLLFLFLIVRQAMRRPGLPSAASQTAAEEEYAAIETAPTVGRLLDEMEQSEAGPGEALGPGEALGPAEPLEPLPSVTPAEERLRRLAAENPDFVARLLRSWLVEQR
;
A
#
# COMPACT_ATOMS: atom_id res chain seq x y z
N HIS A 1 -73.91 -42.93 64.92
CA HIS A 1 -72.59 -42.29 64.78
C HIS A 1 -72.40 -41.95 63.31
N LYS A 2 -72.27 -40.65 62.96
CA LYS A 2 -72.00 -40.23 61.58
C LYS A 2 -70.50 -39.99 61.45
N GLU A 3 -69.84 -40.83 60.68
CA GLU A 3 -68.46 -40.63 60.26
C GLU A 3 -68.42 -39.47 59.25
N SER A 4 -67.63 -38.44 59.55
CA SER A 4 -67.43 -37.31 58.65
C SER A 4 -65.96 -37.30 58.21
N THR A 5 -65.72 -37.66 56.96
CA THR A 5 -64.39 -37.65 56.35
C THR A 5 -64.17 -36.30 55.68
N ALA A 6 -63.46 -35.39 56.34
CA ALA A 6 -63.05 -34.12 55.74
C ALA A 6 -61.79 -34.32 54.90
N ARG A 7 -61.88 -34.04 53.59
CA ARG A 7 -60.75 -34.17 52.65
C ARG A 7 -60.21 -32.77 52.35
N TYR A 8 -59.02 -32.49 52.87
CA TYR A 8 -58.33 -31.22 52.64
C TYR A 8 -57.55 -31.28 51.32
N HIS A 9 -57.93 -30.43 50.37
CA HIS A 9 -57.12 -30.20 49.17
C HIS A 9 -56.09 -29.13 49.49
N VAL A 10 -54.85 -29.54 49.75
CA VAL A 10 -53.72 -28.62 49.91
C VAL A 10 -53.31 -28.08 48.54
N SER A 11 -53.30 -26.75 48.40
CA SER A 11 -52.85 -26.06 47.20
C SER A 11 -51.33 -26.16 47.05
N LYS A 12 -50.85 -26.79 45.97
CA LYS A 12 -49.42 -26.88 45.65
C LYS A 12 -49.04 -25.79 44.64
N LYS A 13 -48.28 -24.79 45.07
CA LYS A 13 -47.61 -23.85 44.17
C LYS A 13 -46.27 -24.46 43.74
N THR A 14 -46.10 -24.76 42.46
CA THR A 14 -44.82 -25.23 41.90
C THR A 14 -44.22 -24.08 41.10
N GLU A 15 -43.14 -23.51 41.59
CA GLU A 15 -42.41 -22.42 40.93
C GLU A 15 -41.18 -22.99 40.25
N ARG A 16 -41.12 -22.87 38.91
CA ARG A 16 -39.98 -23.31 38.12
C ARG A 16 -39.13 -22.08 37.79
N MET A 17 -38.08 -21.85 38.57
CA MET A 17 -37.11 -20.81 38.29
C MET A 17 -36.08 -21.33 37.29
N VAL A 18 -36.10 -20.81 36.07
CA VAL A 18 -35.08 -21.10 35.04
C VAL A 18 -34.06 -19.97 35.11
N GLN A 19 -32.87 -20.28 35.62
CA GLN A 19 -31.74 -19.35 35.62
C GLN A 19 -30.97 -19.56 34.31
N ASN A 20 -30.85 -18.52 33.50
CA ASN A 20 -30.04 -18.60 32.28
C ASN A 20 -28.55 -18.60 32.66
N PRO A 21 -27.73 -19.53 32.14
CA PRO A 21 -26.29 -19.51 32.36
C PRO A 21 -25.68 -18.26 31.71
N GLY A 22 -24.68 -17.65 32.36
CA GLY A 22 -23.97 -16.47 31.84
C GLY A 22 -24.20 -15.16 32.60
N ALA A 23 -24.97 -15.17 33.70
CA ALA A 23 -25.09 -14.00 34.56
C ALA A 23 -23.75 -13.68 35.25
N THR A 24 -23.33 -12.41 35.22
CA THR A 24 -22.15 -11.93 35.96
C THR A 24 -22.42 -12.06 37.45
N THR A 25 -21.55 -12.78 38.17
CA THR A 25 -21.65 -12.98 39.62
C THR A 25 -20.97 -11.88 40.41
N ARG A 26 -19.92 -11.27 39.86
CA ARG A 26 -19.17 -10.17 40.50
C ARG A 26 -18.31 -9.43 39.47
N LEU A 27 -18.21 -8.11 39.62
CA LEU A 27 -17.33 -7.24 38.85
C LEU A 27 -16.28 -6.58 39.75
N SER A 28 -15.05 -6.44 39.26
CA SER A 28 -13.98 -5.73 39.96
C SER A 28 -13.23 -4.85 38.97
N VAL A 29 -13.33 -3.54 39.13
CA VAL A 29 -12.78 -2.55 38.21
C VAL A 29 -11.77 -1.68 38.94
N SER A 30 -10.61 -1.47 38.32
CA SER A 30 -9.58 -0.56 38.82
C SER A 30 -9.24 0.45 37.73
N VAL A 31 -9.28 1.73 38.07
CA VAL A 31 -9.02 2.84 37.16
C VAL A 31 -7.84 3.64 37.70
N MET A 32 -6.79 3.76 36.90
CA MET A 32 -5.64 4.60 37.22
C MET A 32 -5.64 5.85 36.35
N VAL A 33 -5.58 7.01 36.98
CA VAL A 33 -5.64 8.30 36.29
C VAL A 33 -4.30 9.01 36.45
N ASN A 34 -3.81 9.59 35.36
CA ASN A 34 -2.56 10.32 35.37
C ASN A 34 -2.70 11.64 36.15
N GLY A 35 -1.90 11.79 37.20
CA GLY A 35 -1.79 13.01 38.00
C GLY A 35 -2.49 12.96 39.35
N THR A 36 -2.55 14.10 40.01
CA THR A 36 -3.20 14.23 41.33
C THR A 36 -4.70 14.44 41.17
N LEU A 37 -5.47 13.66 41.92
CA LEU A 37 -6.93 13.75 41.94
C LEU A 37 -7.38 14.42 43.25
N ASP A 38 -8.15 15.49 43.11
CA ASP A 38 -8.94 16.04 44.21
C ASP A 38 -10.18 15.18 44.49
N GLN A 39 -10.83 15.41 45.63
CA GLN A 39 -11.99 14.59 46.04
C GLN A 39 -13.16 14.73 45.06
N ALA A 40 -13.45 15.94 44.59
CA ALA A 40 -14.55 16.19 43.66
C ALA A 40 -14.40 15.43 42.33
N ARG A 41 -13.19 15.40 41.75
CA ARG A 41 -12.91 14.60 40.54
C ARG A 41 -12.94 13.12 40.81
N LYS A 42 -12.49 12.64 41.98
CA LYS A 42 -12.62 11.22 42.37
C LYS A 42 -14.08 10.81 42.39
N ASP A 43 -14.95 11.61 42.99
CA ASP A 43 -16.37 11.30 43.10
C ASP A 43 -17.04 11.29 41.72
N ALA A 44 -16.74 12.29 40.88
CA ALA A 44 -17.25 12.35 39.51
C ALA A 44 -16.80 11.14 38.66
N LEU A 45 -15.52 10.78 38.73
CA LEU A 45 -14.97 9.62 38.03
C LEU A 45 -15.54 8.31 38.55
N THR A 46 -15.79 8.22 39.87
CA THR A 46 -16.41 7.05 40.49
C THR A 46 -17.82 6.87 39.95
N GLN A 47 -18.64 7.92 39.93
CA GLN A 47 -19.99 7.85 39.37
C GLN A 47 -20.00 7.46 37.89
N LEU A 48 -19.13 8.07 37.09
CA LEU A 48 -19.01 7.76 35.68
C LEU A 48 -18.60 6.31 35.44
N ALA A 49 -17.57 5.84 36.13
CA ALA A 49 -17.08 4.47 36.01
C ALA A 49 -18.09 3.44 36.52
N THR A 50 -18.80 3.73 37.62
CA THR A 50 -19.89 2.89 38.14
C THR A 50 -20.99 2.72 37.11
N ALA A 51 -21.45 3.82 36.49
CA ALA A 51 -22.50 3.78 35.48
C ALA A 51 -22.04 3.08 34.19
N ALA A 52 -20.82 3.37 33.72
CA ALA A 52 -20.29 2.79 32.49
C ALA A 52 -20.03 1.27 32.60
N ALA A 53 -19.56 0.81 33.77
CA ALA A 53 -19.25 -0.58 34.01
C ALA A 53 -20.45 -1.39 34.53
N GLY A 54 -21.58 -0.75 34.86
CA GLY A 54 -22.74 -1.43 35.43
C GLY A 54 -22.46 -2.05 36.80
N ILE A 55 -21.65 -1.36 37.61
CA ILE A 55 -21.24 -1.80 38.96
C ILE A 55 -22.48 -1.84 39.87
N ASP A 56 -22.70 -3.00 40.49
CA ASP A 56 -23.78 -3.24 41.44
C ASP A 56 -23.21 -3.66 42.80
N VAL A 57 -23.39 -2.79 43.80
CA VAL A 57 -22.91 -3.03 45.18
C VAL A 57 -23.62 -4.21 45.82
N THR A 58 -24.87 -4.49 45.45
CA THR A 58 -25.65 -5.62 45.99
C THR A 58 -25.15 -6.97 45.48
N ARG A 59 -24.56 -6.97 44.28
CA ARG A 59 -23.85 -8.12 43.69
C ARG A 59 -22.45 -8.33 44.27
N GLY A 60 -21.95 -7.38 45.08
CA GLY A 60 -20.61 -7.44 45.68
C GLY A 60 -19.50 -6.90 44.78
N ASP A 61 -19.86 -6.05 43.81
CA ASP A 61 -18.91 -5.43 42.90
C ASP A 61 -18.01 -4.40 43.60
N GLN A 62 -16.83 -4.19 43.02
CA GLN A 62 -15.84 -3.26 43.56
C GLN A 62 -15.27 -2.35 42.48
N LEU A 63 -15.07 -1.08 42.85
CA LEU A 63 -14.44 -0.06 42.02
C LEU A 63 -13.37 0.66 42.84
N SER A 64 -12.15 0.75 42.29
CA SER A 64 -11.04 1.50 42.88
C SER A 64 -10.47 2.49 41.87
N ILE A 65 -10.34 3.76 42.28
CA ILE A 65 -9.78 4.82 41.45
C ILE A 65 -8.56 5.43 42.14
N VAL A 66 -7.43 5.40 41.45
CA VAL A 66 -6.15 5.89 41.98
C VAL A 66 -5.54 6.91 41.02
N GLY A 67 -5.14 8.06 41.57
CA GLY A 67 -4.45 9.13 40.84
C GLY A 67 -2.97 9.12 41.14
N ILE A 68 -2.13 8.77 40.15
CA ILE A 68 -0.67 8.80 40.26
C ILE A 68 -0.11 9.43 38.98
N PRO A 69 0.86 10.36 39.07
CA PRO A 69 1.54 10.90 37.89
C PRO A 69 2.35 9.81 37.19
N PHE A 70 2.11 9.63 35.89
CA PHE A 70 2.82 8.63 35.09
C PHE A 70 4.19 9.17 34.67
N ASP A 71 5.23 8.33 34.72
CA ASP A 71 6.54 8.71 34.18
C ASP A 71 6.51 8.66 32.65
N ALA A 72 6.55 9.84 32.03
CA ALA A 72 6.53 10.01 30.58
C ALA A 72 7.93 10.08 29.95
N LYS A 73 9.02 9.93 30.72
CA LYS A 73 10.38 10.09 30.20
C LYS A 73 10.69 9.12 29.06
N ALA A 74 10.36 7.83 29.24
CA ALA A 74 10.61 6.81 28.22
C ALA A 74 9.81 7.07 26.93
N ALA A 75 8.54 7.47 27.05
CA ALA A 75 7.70 7.79 25.89
C ALA A 75 8.20 9.04 25.15
N ALA A 76 8.67 10.05 25.88
CA ALA A 76 9.25 11.26 25.31
C ALA A 76 10.59 10.97 24.59
N GLU A 77 11.44 10.11 25.17
CA GLU A 77 12.67 9.63 24.56
C GLU A 77 12.37 8.91 23.23
N GLN A 78 11.40 7.99 23.23
CA GLN A 78 10.99 7.27 22.03
C GLN A 78 10.46 8.21 20.95
N GLN A 79 9.63 9.20 21.30
CA GLN A 79 9.15 10.19 20.32
C GLN A 79 10.29 11.01 19.73
N LYS A 80 11.28 11.41 20.53
CA LYS A 80 12.47 12.12 20.03
C LYS A 80 13.28 11.25 19.08
N GLN A 81 13.53 9.99 19.43
CA GLN A 81 14.25 9.05 18.57
C GLN A 81 13.52 8.82 17.24
N LEU A 82 12.19 8.68 17.26
CA LEU A 82 11.38 8.56 16.04
C LEU A 82 11.43 9.84 15.19
N ALA A 83 11.37 11.01 15.82
CA ALA A 83 11.46 12.30 15.13
C ALA A 83 12.85 12.52 14.50
N GLU A 84 13.91 12.16 15.20
CA GLU A 84 15.29 12.22 14.70
C GLU A 84 15.51 11.23 13.55
N ALA A 85 15.02 9.99 13.69
CA ALA A 85 15.07 9.00 12.61
C ALA A 85 14.33 9.48 11.36
N ASN A 86 13.13 10.08 11.52
CA ASN A 86 12.38 10.65 10.40
C ASN A 86 13.14 11.82 9.74
N ARG A 87 13.70 12.75 10.53
CA ARG A 87 14.52 13.85 9.99
C ARG A 87 15.73 13.34 9.21
N GLN A 88 16.45 12.35 9.74
CA GLN A 88 17.58 11.74 9.04
C GLN A 88 17.13 11.07 7.75
N GLN A 89 16.02 10.33 7.77
CA GLN A 89 15.45 9.71 6.57
C GLN A 89 15.07 10.75 5.52
N LEU A 90 14.41 11.85 5.90
CA LEU A 90 14.06 12.93 4.98
C LEU A 90 15.29 13.60 4.38
N LEU A 91 16.34 13.84 5.17
CA LEU A 91 17.59 14.42 4.67
C LEU A 91 18.30 13.49 3.69
N VAL A 92 18.46 12.20 4.03
CA VAL A 92 19.11 11.21 3.16
C VAL A 92 18.29 11.01 1.88
N THR A 93 16.98 10.92 2.01
CA THR A 93 16.06 10.75 0.88
C THR A 93 16.06 11.99 -0.02
N GLY A 94 15.99 13.18 0.58
CA GLY A 94 16.08 14.46 -0.14
C GLY A 94 17.42 14.64 -0.84
N LEU A 95 18.53 14.27 -0.22
CA LEU A 95 19.85 14.31 -0.84
C LEU A 95 19.95 13.31 -2.01
N ARG A 96 19.44 12.09 -1.83
CA ARG A 96 19.41 11.07 -2.90
C ARG A 96 18.63 11.54 -4.12
N TYR A 97 17.41 12.06 -3.93
CA TYR A 97 16.60 12.57 -5.04
C TYR A 97 17.13 13.87 -5.61
N GLY A 98 17.67 14.76 -4.77
CA GLY A 98 18.32 16.00 -5.21
C GLY A 98 19.53 15.74 -6.10
N LEU A 99 20.38 14.78 -5.73
CA LEU A 99 21.54 14.38 -6.53
C LEU A 99 21.12 13.74 -7.86
N ALA A 100 20.10 12.87 -7.83
CA ALA A 100 19.55 12.26 -9.05
C ALA A 100 18.95 13.33 -9.99
N MET A 101 18.21 14.30 -9.46
CA MET A 101 17.63 15.41 -10.21
C MET A 101 18.72 16.29 -10.84
N LEU A 102 19.78 16.62 -10.10
CA LEU A 102 20.91 17.38 -10.61
C LEU A 102 21.64 16.64 -11.73
N LEU A 103 21.85 15.33 -11.60
CA LEU A 103 22.49 14.50 -12.62
C LEU A 103 21.64 14.45 -13.90
N LEU A 104 20.32 14.29 -13.76
CA LEU A 104 19.38 14.32 -14.88
C LEU A 104 19.36 15.69 -15.56
N LEU A 105 19.35 16.79 -14.79
CA LEU A 105 19.45 18.15 -15.32
C LEU A 105 20.77 18.37 -16.06
N PHE A 106 21.89 17.91 -15.50
CA PHE A 106 23.20 18.01 -16.14
C PHE A 106 23.26 17.25 -17.47
N LEU A 107 22.77 16.01 -17.49
CA LEU A 107 22.66 15.21 -18.72
C LEU A 107 21.75 15.89 -19.76
N PHE A 108 20.61 16.43 -19.33
CA PHE A 108 19.69 17.17 -20.19
C PHE A 108 20.36 18.40 -20.83
N LEU A 109 21.14 19.16 -20.06
CA LEU A 109 21.88 20.32 -20.57
C LEU A 109 22.96 19.91 -21.58
N ILE A 110 23.70 18.82 -21.33
CA ILE A 110 24.70 18.27 -22.26
C ILE A 110 24.03 17.89 -23.58
N VAL A 111 22.95 17.11 -23.53
CA VAL A 111 22.22 16.68 -24.74
C VAL A 111 21.68 17.89 -25.50
N ARG A 112 21.09 18.86 -24.80
CA ARG A 112 20.60 20.10 -25.40
C ARG A 112 21.70 20.92 -26.06
N GLN A 113 22.89 21.00 -25.46
CA GLN A 113 24.02 21.74 -26.01
C GLN A 113 24.66 21.00 -27.19
N ALA A 114 24.75 19.68 -27.14
CA ALA A 114 25.23 18.85 -28.26
C ALA A 114 24.32 18.97 -29.49
N MET A 115 23.00 18.97 -29.28
CA MET A 115 22.00 19.19 -30.34
C MET A 115 22.01 20.63 -30.88
N ARG A 116 22.57 21.59 -30.15
CA ARG A 116 22.71 23.00 -30.57
C ARG A 116 24.05 23.31 -31.24
N ARG A 117 24.91 22.32 -31.49
CA ARG A 117 26.11 22.51 -32.33
C ARG A 117 25.73 22.34 -33.81
N PRO A 118 25.70 23.40 -34.63
CA PRO A 118 25.68 23.23 -36.07
C PRO A 118 27.09 22.80 -36.54
N GLY A 119 27.16 21.69 -37.28
CA GLY A 119 28.28 21.37 -38.19
C GLY A 119 29.65 21.12 -37.55
N LEU A 120 30.22 19.94 -37.83
CA LEU A 120 31.63 19.66 -37.61
C LEU A 120 32.51 20.72 -38.30
N PRO A 121 33.72 21.03 -37.78
CA PRO A 121 34.70 21.80 -38.55
C PRO A 121 35.01 21.03 -39.84
N SER A 122 34.60 21.64 -40.95
CA SER A 122 34.97 21.25 -42.31
C SER A 122 36.49 21.08 -42.38
N ALA A 123 36.90 20.00 -43.03
CA ALA A 123 38.28 19.70 -43.37
C ALA A 123 38.98 20.91 -44.00
N ALA A 124 39.77 21.61 -43.20
CA ALA A 124 40.71 22.64 -43.64
C ALA A 124 42.03 22.42 -42.90
N SER A 125 42.60 21.23 -43.10
CA SER A 125 43.98 20.90 -42.76
C SER A 125 44.58 20.14 -43.96
N GLN A 126 44.50 20.78 -45.13
CA GLN A 126 45.17 20.40 -46.37
C GLN A 126 45.61 21.70 -47.06
N THR A 127 46.62 22.37 -46.51
CA THR A 127 47.33 23.51 -47.15
C THR A 127 48.62 23.86 -46.39
N ALA A 128 49.34 22.84 -45.91
CA ALA A 128 50.64 23.03 -45.23
C ALA A 128 51.62 21.86 -45.47
N ALA A 129 51.51 21.16 -46.59
CA ALA A 129 52.41 20.07 -46.97
C ALA A 129 52.81 20.18 -48.45
N GLU A 130 53.11 21.40 -48.89
CA GLU A 130 53.39 21.75 -50.29
C GLU A 130 54.84 22.21 -50.50
N GLU A 131 55.76 21.76 -49.63
CA GLU A 131 57.20 21.99 -49.76
C GLU A 131 58.00 20.73 -49.41
N GLU A 132 57.80 19.63 -50.12
CA GLU A 132 58.84 18.61 -50.31
C GLU A 132 58.41 17.69 -51.47
N TYR A 133 59.37 17.18 -52.24
CA TYR A 133 59.20 16.30 -53.41
C TYR A 133 58.97 16.98 -54.77
N ALA A 134 59.78 18.00 -55.08
CA ALA A 134 60.19 18.28 -56.45
C ALA A 134 61.41 17.39 -56.81
N ALA A 135 61.18 16.12 -57.15
CA ALA A 135 62.11 15.28 -57.91
C ALA A 135 61.48 13.89 -58.14
N ILE A 136 60.98 13.65 -59.35
CA ILE A 136 61.41 12.56 -60.25
C ILE A 136 60.45 12.59 -61.44
N GLU A 137 61.03 13.09 -62.52
CA GLU A 137 60.56 13.12 -63.89
C GLU A 137 60.71 11.70 -64.49
N THR A 138 59.64 11.14 -65.07
CA THR A 138 59.62 10.42 -66.37
C THR A 138 58.21 9.91 -66.67
N ALA A 139 57.54 10.52 -67.65
CA ALA A 139 56.41 9.97 -68.41
C ALA A 139 56.96 9.15 -69.61
N PRO A 140 56.17 8.55 -70.55
CA PRO A 140 54.70 8.60 -70.75
C PRO A 140 54.07 7.26 -71.23
N THR A 141 52.73 7.22 -71.37
CA THR A 141 51.92 6.49 -72.40
C THR A 141 50.45 6.57 -71.94
N VAL A 142 49.71 7.64 -72.25
CA VAL A 142 48.79 7.78 -73.40
C VAL A 142 47.80 6.62 -73.55
N GLY A 143 46.55 6.81 -73.12
CA GLY A 143 45.43 5.95 -73.48
C GLY A 143 44.17 6.16 -72.64
N ARG A 144 43.14 6.75 -73.27
CA ARG A 144 41.75 6.94 -72.78
C ARG A 144 41.51 8.07 -71.78
N LEU A 145 41.47 9.27 -72.32
CA LEU A 145 40.46 10.25 -71.93
C LEU A 145 39.26 10.12 -72.88
N LEU A 146 38.07 10.20 -72.28
CA LEU A 146 36.89 10.94 -72.75
C LEU A 146 36.20 10.52 -74.06
N ASP A 147 34.96 10.06 -73.91
CA ASP A 147 33.75 10.32 -74.74
C ASP A 147 32.76 9.17 -74.49
N GLU A 148 31.45 9.35 -74.38
CA GLU A 148 30.59 10.50 -74.63
C GLU A 148 29.26 10.25 -73.89
N MET A 149 28.50 11.34 -73.81
CA MET A 149 27.20 11.59 -73.20
C MET A 149 26.05 10.67 -73.69
N GLU A 150 24.84 10.93 -73.15
CA GLU A 150 23.49 10.41 -73.50
C GLU A 150 22.97 9.35 -72.50
N GLN A 151 21.84 9.46 -71.81
CA GLN A 151 20.55 10.13 -72.00
C GLN A 151 19.85 10.14 -70.60
N SER A 152 19.14 11.21 -70.18
CA SER A 152 17.67 11.40 -70.36
C SER A 152 16.87 10.27 -69.67
N GLU A 153 15.87 10.42 -68.81
CA GLU A 153 14.95 11.46 -68.33
C GLU A 153 14.13 10.82 -67.17
N ALA A 154 13.45 11.67 -66.37
CA ALA A 154 12.11 11.50 -65.74
C ALA A 154 11.75 10.18 -64.99
N GLY A 155 11.13 10.16 -63.82
CA GLY A 155 10.27 11.10 -63.11
C GLY A 155 9.52 10.36 -61.97
N PRO A 156 8.77 11.06 -61.11
CA PRO A 156 8.39 10.63 -59.75
C PRO A 156 6.92 10.19 -59.60
N GLY A 157 6.58 9.53 -58.49
CA GLY A 157 5.19 9.13 -58.21
C GLY A 157 4.89 8.84 -56.73
N GLU A 158 4.37 9.85 -56.05
CA GLU A 158 3.53 9.79 -54.84
C GLU A 158 2.20 9.06 -55.11
N ALA A 159 1.60 8.43 -54.09
CA ALA A 159 0.20 8.69 -53.69
C ALA A 159 -0.28 7.79 -52.53
N LEU A 160 -0.92 8.44 -51.56
CA LEU A 160 -1.76 7.90 -50.49
C LEU A 160 -3.14 7.43 -51.00
N GLY A 161 -3.79 6.53 -50.26
CA GLY A 161 -5.23 6.29 -50.41
C GLY A 161 -5.80 5.31 -49.36
N PRO A 162 -6.89 5.64 -48.61
CA PRO A 162 -7.32 4.94 -47.39
C PRO A 162 -8.59 4.07 -47.58
N GLY A 163 -8.83 3.14 -46.64
CA GLY A 163 -10.03 2.29 -46.62
C GLY A 163 -10.61 2.14 -45.21
N GLU A 164 -11.68 2.88 -44.95
CA GLU A 164 -12.53 2.84 -43.77
C GLU A 164 -13.80 2.03 -44.11
N ALA A 165 -14.20 1.07 -43.27
CA ALA A 165 -15.48 0.38 -43.39
C ALA A 165 -16.07 0.05 -42.00
N LEU A 166 -17.33 0.42 -41.83
CA LEU A 166 -18.17 0.30 -40.63
C LEU A 166 -18.55 -1.16 -40.29
N GLY A 167 -18.81 -1.44 -39.00
CA GLY A 167 -19.22 -2.75 -38.42
C GLY A 167 -20.65 -3.21 -38.76
N PRO A 168 -21.37 -4.02 -37.93
CA PRO A 168 -21.04 -4.54 -36.59
C PRO A 168 -21.31 -6.05 -36.38
N ALA A 169 -20.70 -6.66 -35.36
CA ALA A 169 -21.20 -7.88 -34.71
C ALA A 169 -20.71 -7.90 -33.26
N GLU A 170 -21.61 -7.73 -32.29
CA GLU A 170 -21.29 -7.87 -30.87
C GLU A 170 -21.09 -9.35 -30.51
N PRO A 171 -19.92 -9.75 -29.98
CA PRO A 171 -19.76 -11.06 -29.37
C PRO A 171 -20.26 -11.02 -27.92
N LEU A 172 -21.11 -12.00 -27.60
CA LEU A 172 -21.69 -12.30 -26.29
C LEU A 172 -20.67 -12.16 -25.15
N GLU A 173 -21.07 -11.49 -24.06
CA GLU A 173 -20.26 -11.36 -22.85
C GLU A 173 -19.85 -12.75 -22.32
N PRO A 174 -18.56 -13.01 -22.10
CA PRO A 174 -18.13 -14.25 -21.44
C PRO A 174 -18.60 -14.22 -19.97
N LEU A 175 -19.16 -15.36 -19.52
CA LEU A 175 -19.51 -15.61 -18.11
C LEU A 175 -18.37 -15.15 -17.19
N PRO A 176 -18.65 -14.54 -16.02
CA PRO A 176 -17.62 -14.04 -15.14
C PRO A 176 -16.70 -15.18 -14.73
N SER A 177 -15.47 -15.16 -15.27
CA SER A 177 -14.41 -16.08 -14.90
C SER A 177 -14.14 -15.93 -13.41
N VAL A 178 -14.14 -17.07 -12.70
CA VAL A 178 -13.55 -17.34 -11.38
C VAL A 178 -12.82 -16.12 -10.82
N THR A 179 -13.37 -15.53 -9.76
CA THR A 179 -12.76 -14.34 -9.17
C THR A 179 -11.31 -14.66 -8.75
N PRO A 180 -10.36 -13.71 -8.84
CA PRO A 180 -9.00 -13.93 -8.37
C PRO A 180 -8.92 -14.36 -6.89
N ALA A 181 -9.97 -14.08 -6.11
CA ALA A 181 -10.11 -14.49 -4.73
C ALA A 181 -10.35 -16.01 -4.59
N GLU A 182 -11.18 -16.61 -5.45
CA GLU A 182 -11.48 -18.05 -5.43
C GLU A 182 -10.27 -18.90 -5.82
N GLU A 183 -9.49 -18.45 -6.81
CA GLU A 183 -8.27 -19.15 -7.24
C GLU A 183 -7.20 -19.14 -6.12
N ARG A 184 -7.10 -18.02 -5.38
CA ARG A 184 -6.23 -17.90 -4.21
C ARG A 184 -6.68 -18.79 -3.06
N LEU A 185 -7.99 -18.87 -2.80
CA LEU A 185 -8.56 -19.77 -1.80
C LEU A 185 -8.33 -21.25 -2.14
N ARG A 186 -8.50 -21.63 -3.42
CA ARG A 186 -8.22 -22.99 -3.89
C ARG A 186 -6.74 -23.35 -3.76
N ARG A 187 -5.82 -22.46 -4.12
CA ARG A 187 -4.38 -22.68 -3.92
C ARG A 187 -4.01 -22.80 -2.44
N LEU A 188 -4.55 -21.92 -1.60
CA LEU A 188 -4.28 -21.94 -0.16
C LEU A 188 -4.80 -23.23 0.50
N ALA A 189 -5.96 -23.72 0.04
CA ALA A 189 -6.52 -24.99 0.49
C ALA A 189 -5.71 -26.21 0.03
N ALA A 190 -5.12 -26.15 -1.17
CA ALA A 190 -4.25 -27.20 -1.69
C ALA A 190 -2.88 -27.23 -0.98
N GLU A 191 -2.33 -26.06 -0.65
CA GLU A 191 -1.03 -25.94 0.03
C GLU A 191 -1.12 -26.20 1.55
N ASN A 192 -2.22 -25.81 2.20
CA ASN A 192 -2.37 -25.90 3.66
C ASN A 192 -3.80 -26.32 4.07
N PRO A 193 -4.19 -27.60 3.89
CA PRO A 193 -5.52 -28.08 4.22
C PRO A 193 -5.83 -28.00 5.73
N ASP A 194 -4.84 -28.20 6.58
CA ASP A 194 -4.99 -28.16 8.04
C ASP A 194 -5.32 -26.77 8.58
N PHE A 195 -4.88 -25.71 7.89
CA PHE A 195 -5.22 -24.33 8.25
C PHE A 195 -6.69 -24.06 7.96
N VAL A 196 -7.16 -24.41 6.75
CA VAL A 196 -8.56 -24.25 6.35
C VAL A 196 -9.49 -25.08 7.23
N ALA A 197 -9.13 -26.34 7.53
CA ALA A 197 -9.90 -27.20 8.42
C ALA A 197 -10.04 -26.63 9.84
N ARG A 198 -9.00 -25.96 10.37
CA ARG A 198 -9.06 -25.29 11.68
C ARG A 198 -9.96 -24.06 11.66
N LEU A 199 -9.96 -23.26 10.58
CA LEU A 199 -10.89 -22.14 10.43
C LEU A 199 -12.35 -22.62 10.32
N LEU A 200 -12.61 -23.65 9.52
CA LEU A 200 -13.95 -24.24 9.42
C LEU A 200 -14.40 -24.82 10.77
N ARG A 201 -13.48 -25.45 11.51
CA ARG A 201 -13.78 -25.97 12.84
C ARG A 201 -14.09 -24.87 13.85
N SER A 202 -13.34 -23.76 13.86
CA SER A 202 -13.64 -22.67 14.80
C SER A 202 -14.98 -22.00 14.50
N TRP A 203 -15.37 -21.90 13.23
CA TRP A 203 -16.67 -21.36 12.84
C TRP A 203 -17.83 -22.31 13.14
N LEU A 204 -17.59 -23.62 13.05
CA LEU A 204 -18.59 -24.63 13.36
C LEU A 204 -18.82 -24.80 14.87
N VAL A 205 -17.79 -24.57 15.69
CA VAL A 205 -17.86 -24.70 17.16
C VAL A 205 -18.54 -23.48 17.81
N GLU A 206 -18.51 -22.32 17.18
CA GLU A 206 -19.13 -21.08 17.70
C GLU A 206 -20.67 -21.06 17.54
N GLN A 207 -21.27 -21.93 16.71
CA GLN A 207 -22.73 -21.97 16.49
C GLN A 207 -23.51 -22.91 17.44
N ARG A 208 -23.01 -23.17 18.66
CA ARG A 208 -23.71 -24.04 19.62
C ARG A 208 -23.93 -23.42 20.99
#